data_AF-A0A7W0WNU8-F1
#
_entry.id   AF-A0A7W0WNU8-F1
#
_cell.length_a   1.000
_cell.length_b   1.000
_cell.length_c   1.000
_cell.angle_alpha   90.00
_cell.angle_beta   90.00
_cell.angle_gamma   90.00
#
_symmetry.space_group_name_H-M   'P 1'
#
loop_
_entity.id
_entity.type
_entity.pdbx_description
1 polymer ?
#
loop_
_entity_poly.entity_id
_entity_poly.type
_entity_poly.pdbx_seq_one_letter_code
_entity_poly.pdbx_strand_id
1 'polypeptide(L)' 'MSVPAVTAEWNCTRCGSTNRKLVPADTARARDRCNHCRAWHLVEPDDRPVRWNARLDD' A
#
# COMPACT_ATOMS: atom_id res chain seq x y z
N MET A 1 8.57 12.91 19.59
CA MET A 1 7.57 11.82 19.68
C MET A 1 7.69 11.00 18.41
N SER A 2 7.72 9.67 18.50
CA SER A 2 7.73 8.78 17.33
C SER A 2 6.31 8.62 16.80
N VAL A 3 6.13 8.74 15.48
CA VAL A 3 4.84 8.44 14.83
C VAL A 3 4.59 6.93 14.91
N PRO A 4 3.39 6.46 15.29
CA PRO A 4 3.08 5.04 15.28
C PRO A 4 3.16 4.48 13.86
N ALA A 5 3.54 3.21 13.73
CA ALA A 5 3.54 2.52 12.45
C ALA A 5 2.21 1.78 12.24
N VAL A 6 1.73 1.75 11.00
CA VAL A 6 0.53 1.03 10.57
C VAL A 6 0.86 0.15 9.36
N THR A 7 0.09 -0.92 9.17
CA THR A 7 0.22 -1.81 8.03
C THR A 7 -0.68 -1.34 6.89
N ALA A 8 -0.08 -0.93 5.78
CA ALA A 8 -0.77 -0.73 4.51
C ALA A 8 -0.96 -2.07 3.81
N GLU A 9 -2.12 -2.72 4.01
CA GLU A 9 -2.53 -3.89 3.21
C GLU A 9 -3.21 -3.42 1.93
N TRP A 10 -2.77 -3.90 0.76
CA TRP A 10 -3.31 -3.51 -0.54
C TRP A 10 -3.31 -4.68 -1.53
N ASN A 11 -4.22 -4.64 -2.51
CA ASN A 11 -4.29 -5.63 -3.58
C ASN A 11 -3.63 -5.11 -4.84
N CYS A 12 -2.77 -5.92 -5.45
CA CYS A 12 -2.14 -5.61 -6.72
C CYS A 12 -3.19 -5.54 -7.82
N THR A 13 -3.33 -4.37 -8.45
CA THR A 13 -4.29 -4.16 -9.54
C THR A 13 -3.88 -4.86 -10.83
N ARG A 14 -2.64 -5.36 -10.92
CA ARG A 14 -2.14 -6.13 -12.07
C ARG A 14 -2.33 -7.64 -11.94
N CYS A 15 -2.02 -8.23 -10.79
CA CYS A 15 -2.01 -9.69 -10.62
C CYS A 15 -2.93 -10.21 -9.50
N GLY A 16 -3.64 -9.32 -8.80
CA GLY A 16 -4.59 -9.69 -7.76
C GLY A 16 -3.98 -10.14 -6.42
N SER A 17 -2.65 -10.17 -6.28
CA SER A 17 -2.01 -10.58 -5.02
C SER A 17 -2.22 -9.55 -3.92
N THR A 18 -2.37 -10.01 -2.67
CA THR A 18 -2.38 -9.13 -1.49
C THR A 18 -0.95 -8.85 -1.03
N ASN A 19 -0.65 -7.58 -0.78
CA ASN A 19 0.65 -7.05 -0.36
C ASN A 19 0.49 -6.28 0.95
N ARG A 20 1.57 -6.17 1.73
CA ARG A 20 1.59 -5.47 3.01
C ARG A 20 2.88 -4.67 3.13
N LYS A 21 2.76 -3.39 3.49
CA LYS A 21 3.91 -2.51 3.76
C LYS A 21 3.72 -1.80 5.10
N LEU A 22 4.76 -1.79 5.93
CA LEU A 22 4.76 -1.00 7.16
C LEU A 22 5.06 0.47 6.84
N VAL A 23 4.21 1.39 7.27
CA VAL A 23 4.33 2.83 7.01
C VAL A 23 4.00 3.63 8.27
N PRO A 24 4.50 4.86 8.43
CA PRO A 24 4.03 5.80 9.45
C PRO A 24 2.52 6.04 9.36
N ALA A 25 1.83 6.21 10.49
CA ALA A 25 0.37 6.41 10.53
C ALA A 25 -0.13 7.68 9.82
N ASP A 26 0.72 8.69 9.67
CA ASP A 26 0.47 9.94 8.96
C ASP A 26 0.80 9.87 7.46
N THR A 27 1.15 8.68 6.94
CA THR A 27 1.48 8.48 5.54
C THR A 27 0.25 8.65 4.66
N ALA A 28 0.21 9.70 3.85
CA ALA A 28 -0.84 9.91 2.85
C ALA A 28 -0.65 9.06 1.58
N ARG A 29 0.60 8.74 1.23
CA ARG A 29 0.96 7.97 0.03
C ARG A 29 2.22 7.17 0.27
N ALA A 30 2.27 5.94 -0.24
CA ALA A 30 3.48 5.13 -0.24
C ALA A 30 3.70 4.46 -1.58
N ARG A 31 4.95 4.38 -2.04
CA ARG A 31 5.33 3.57 -3.20
C ARG A 31 5.70 2.17 -2.74
N ASP A 32 5.12 1.14 -3.34
CA ASP A 32 5.43 -0.25 -2.98
C ASP A 32 5.55 -1.14 -4.23
N ARG A 33 6.27 -2.25 -4.09
CA ARG A 33 6.48 -3.22 -5.16
C ARG A 33 5.72 -4.49 -4.84
N CYS A 34 4.89 -4.96 -5.78
CA CYS A 34 4.18 -6.22 -5.61
C CYS A 34 5.17 -7.37 -5.38
N ASN A 35 4.97 -8.14 -4.31
CA ASN A 35 5.81 -9.28 -3.95
C ASN A 35 5.76 -10.44 -4.98
N HIS A 36 4.69 -10.49 -5.78
CA HIS A 36 4.45 -11.55 -6.75
C HIS A 36 4.89 -11.13 -8.17
N CYS A 37 4.22 -10.14 -8.77
CA CYS A 37 4.50 -9.72 -10.15
C CYS A 37 5.59 -8.65 -10.27
N ARG A 38 6.08 -8.12 -9.14
CA ARG A 38 7.14 -7.11 -9.09
C ARG A 38 6.82 -5.75 -9.73
N ALA A 39 5.56 -5.50 -10.09
CA ALA A 39 5.12 -4.20 -10.57
C ALA A 39 5.06 -3.14 -9.45
N TRP A 40 5.41 -1.91 -9.78
CA TRP A 40 5.36 -0.76 -8.88
C TRP A 40 3.94 -0.23 -8.76
N HIS A 41 3.57 0.15 -7.55
CA HIS A 41 2.28 0.76 -7.27
C HIS A 41 2.43 1.94 -6.31
N LEU A 42 1.59 2.95 -6.53
CA LEU A 42 1.31 3.98 -5.56
C LEU A 42 0.12 3.51 -4.72
N VAL A 43 0.29 3.48 -3.40
CA VAL A 43 -0.75 3.08 -2.45
C VAL A 43 -1.14 4.23 -1.52
N GLU A 44 -2.43 4.36 -1.25
CA GLU A 44 -3.01 5.44 -0.43
C GLU A 44 -4.02 4.86 0.57
N PRO A 45 -4.16 5.42 1.79
CA PRO A 45 -5.20 5.03 2.73
C PRO A 45 -6.59 5.14 2.09
N ASP A 46 -7.47 4.18 2.36
CA ASP A 46 -8.87 4.23 1.93
C ASP A 46 -9.78 4.77 3.05
N ASP A 47 -10.93 5.31 2.68
CA ASP A 47 -11.89 5.93 3.61
C ASP A 47 -12.52 4.92 4.59
N ARG A 48 -12.54 3.63 4.23
CA ARG A 48 -12.91 2.54 5.14
C ARG A 48 -11.70 1.62 5.34
N PRO A 49 -11.28 1.38 6.59
CA PRO A 49 -9.90 1.04 6.96
C PRO A 49 -9.45 -0.37 6.58
N VAL A 50 -10.19 -1.10 5.75
CA VAL A 50 -9.90 -2.51 5.51
C VAL A 50 -8.68 -2.68 4.61
N ARG A 51 -8.50 -1.85 3.56
CA ARG A 51 -7.36 -1.94 2.62
C ARG A 51 -7.02 -0.60 2.01
N TRP A 52 -5.74 -0.38 1.73
CA TRP A 52 -5.24 0.77 0.97
C TRP A 52 -5.54 0.60 -0.52
N ASN A 53 -5.88 1.71 -1.17
CA ASN A 53 -6.07 1.78 -2.62
C ASN A 53 -4.70 1.70 -3.29
N ALA A 54 -4.61 0.96 -4.40
CA ALA A 54 -3.38 0.84 -5.18
C ALA A 54 -3.62 1.23 -6.63
N ARG A 55 -2.65 1.91 -7.24
CA ARG A 55 -2.63 2.23 -8.67
C ARG A 55 -1.28 1.88 -9.25
N LEU A 56 -1.26 1.41 -10.50
CA LEU A 56 -0.01 1.18 -11.22
C LEU A 56 0.77 2.48 -11.35
N ASP A 57 2.07 2.38 -11.12
CA ASP A 57 3.02 3.48 -11.21
C ASP A 57 4.02 3.12 -12.32
N ASP A 58 3.71 3.60 -13.54
CA ASP A 58 4.49 3.38 -14.77
C ASP A 58 5.71 4.32 -14.86
#